data_AF-A0A5S3WMK1-F1
#
_entry.id   AF-A0A5S3WMK1-F1
#
_cell.length_a   1.000
_cell.length_b   1.000
_cell.length_c   1.000
_cell.angle_alpha   90.00
_cell.angle_beta   90.00
_cell.angle_gamma   90.00
#
_symmetry.space_group_name_H-M   'P 1'
#
loop_
_entity.id
_entity.type
_entity.pdbx_description
1 polymer ?
#
loop_
_entity_poly.entity_id
_entity_poly.type
_entity_poly.pdbx_seq_one_letter_code
_entity_poly.pdbx_strand_id
1 'polypeptide(L)' 'MDLINKAVILVNTDGTTLVQHSDGTQSTVLGDSVVSGSAYIENGRIAGSAPDMPYSELEV' A
#
# COMPACT_ATOMS: atom_id res chain seq x y z
N MET A 1 -9.18 4.26 -11.54
CA MET A 1 -8.81 3.83 -10.18
C MET A 1 -7.97 2.60 -10.36
N ASP A 2 -6.65 2.77 -10.48
CA ASP A 2 -5.74 1.64 -10.61
C ASP A 2 -5.56 1.00 -9.24
N LEU A 3 -6.08 -0.22 -9.09
CA LEU A 3 -6.07 -0.98 -7.85
C LEU A 3 -4.72 -1.73 -7.73
N ILE A 4 -3.66 -1.00 -7.36
CA ILE A 4 -2.33 -1.60 -7.17
C ILE A 4 -2.20 -2.06 -5.71
N ASN A 5 -1.92 -3.36 -5.50
CA ASN A 5 -1.59 -3.91 -4.18
C ASN A 5 -0.35 -3.19 -3.63
N LYS A 6 -0.47 -2.69 -2.39
CA LYS A 6 0.60 -1.99 -1.68
C LYS A 6 0.76 -2.54 -0.28
N ALA A 7 1.79 -3.36 -0.10
CA ALA A 7 2.14 -3.91 1.21
C ALA A 7 2.78 -2.81 2.07
N VAL A 8 2.30 -2.65 3.30
CA VAL A 8 2.91 -1.78 4.30
C VAL A 8 4.24 -2.40 4.74
N ILE A 9 5.34 -1.70 4.48
CA ILE A 9 6.69 -2.12 4.85
C ILE A 9 7.12 -1.45 6.17
N LEU A 10 6.87 -0.14 6.28
CA LEU A 10 7.26 0.66 7.44
C LEU A 10 6.29 1.82 7.62
N VAL A 11 5.75 1.97 8.82
CA VAL A 11 5.08 3.20 9.24
C VAL A 11 6.10 4.09 9.94
N ASN A 12 6.31 5.28 9.40
CA ASN A 12 7.24 6.27 9.94
C ASN A 12 6.55 7.09 11.05
N THR A 13 7.35 7.64 11.96
CA THR A 13 6.84 8.50 13.04
C THR A 13 6.42 9.90 12.58
N ASP A 14 6.69 10.25 11.32
CA ASP A 14 6.32 11.52 10.69
C ASP A 14 4.93 11.50 10.05
N GLY A 15 4.17 10.42 10.23
CA GLY A 15 2.83 10.24 9.67
C GLY A 15 2.84 9.77 8.20
N THR A 16 3.98 9.28 7.71
CA THR A 16 4.09 8.64 6.39
C THR A 16 4.26 7.13 6.49
N THR A 17 3.99 6.43 5.39
CA THR A 17 4.18 4.98 5.28
C THR A 17 4.94 4.64 4.02
N LEU A 18 5.98 3.80 4.15
CA LEU A 18 6.64 3.14 3.04
C LEU A 18 5.83 1.92 2.62
N VAL A 19 5.49 1.85 1.33
CA VAL A 19 4.74 0.75 0.75
C VAL A 19 5.47 0.12 -0.43
N GLN A 20 5.32 -1.18 -0.60
CA GLN A 20 5.81 -1.91 -1.78
C GLN A 20 4.65 -2.23 -2.72
N HIS A 21 4.81 -1.87 -3.98
CA HIS A 21 3.87 -2.10 -5.08
C HIS A 21 4.01 -3.53 -5.61
N SER A 22 3.00 -4.01 -6.34
CA SER A 22 3.03 -5.33 -6.99
C SER A 22 4.14 -5.50 -8.03
N ASP A 23 4.64 -4.40 -8.61
CA ASP A 23 5.80 -4.41 -9.53
C ASP A 23 7.16 -4.43 -8.79
N GLY A 24 7.13 -4.54 -7.45
CA GLY A 24 8.30 -4.56 -6.58
C GLY A 24 8.84 -3.17 -6.22
N THR A 25 8.38 -2.10 -6.88
CA THR A 25 8.79 -0.74 -6.56
C THR A 25 8.26 -0.28 -5.20
N GLN A 26 8.89 0.75 -4.64
CA GLN A 26 8.48 1.29 -3.35
C GLN A 26 8.15 2.78 -3.47
N SER A 27 7.19 3.23 -2.66
CA SER A 27 6.87 4.64 -2.51
C SER A 27 6.56 5.01 -1.08
N THR A 28 6.81 6.28 -0.73
CA THR A 28 6.37 6.86 0.55
C THR A 28 5.07 7.61 0.31
N VAL A 29 4.06 7.32 1.12
CA VAL A 29 2.73 7.95 1.07
C VAL A 29 2.36 8.58 2.41
N LEU A 30 1.40 9.50 2.40
CA LEU A 30 0.88 10.09 3.64
C LEU A 30 -0.13 9.15 4.31
N GLY A 31 -0.12 9.12 5.64
CA GLY A 31 -1.02 8.32 6.47
C GLY A 31 -0.33 7.13 7.12
N ASP A 32 -0.81 6.77 8.30
CA ASP A 32 -0.30 5.74 9.22
C ASP A 32 -1.43 4.86 9.80
N SER A 33 -2.65 5.01 9.27
CA SER A 33 -3.86 4.31 9.76
C SER A 33 -3.86 2.80 9.49
N VAL A 34 -2.96 2.33 8.62
CA VAL A 34 -2.74 0.91 8.32
C VAL A 34 -1.31 0.56 8.68
N VAL A 35 -1.13 -0.20 9.76
CA VAL A 35 0.20 -0.51 10.32
C VAL A 35 0.81 -1.81 9.79
N SER A 36 0.01 -2.62 9.10
CA SER A 36 0.43 -3.93 8.57
C SER A 36 -0.54 -4.41 7.49
N GLY A 37 -0.06 -5.26 6.59
CA GLY A 37 -0.86 -5.83 5.51
C GLY A 37 -0.90 -4.90 4.30
N SER A 38 -2.00 -4.96 3.53
CA SER A 38 -2.17 -4.13 2.34
C SER A 38 -3.02 -2.89 2.61
N ALA A 39 -2.77 -1.81 1.87
CA ALA A 39 -3.52 -0.56 1.95
C ALA A 39 -3.99 -0.08 0.57
N TYR A 40 -5.18 0.52 0.51
CA TYR A 40 -5.59 1.32 -0.64
C TYR A 40 -4.90 2.67 -0.61
N ILE A 41 -4.43 3.13 -1.76
CA ILE A 41 -3.76 4.43 -1.88
C ILE A 41 -4.45 5.27 -2.94
N GLU A 42 -4.86 6.47 -2.54
CA GLU A 42 -5.49 7.45 -3.40
C GLU A 42 -4.75 8.78 -3.26
N ASN A 43 -4.38 9.39 -4.38
CA ASN A 43 -3.72 10.71 -4.41
C ASN A 43 -2.49 10.79 -3.48
N GLY A 44 -1.70 9.71 -3.40
CA GLY A 44 -0.49 9.64 -2.56
C GLY A 44 -0.76 9.50 -1.06
N ARG A 45 -1.96 9.08 -0.66
CA ARG A 45 -2.34 8.88 0.75
C ARG A 45 -2.99 7.52 0.98
N ILE A 46 -2.83 6.95 2.17
CA ILE A 46 -3.59 5.78 2.62
C ILE A 46 -5.08 6.16 2.74
N ALA A 47 -5.92 5.44 2.01
CA ALA A 47 -7.38 5.58 2.06
C ALA A 47 -8.02 4.57 3.04
N GLY A 48 -7.37 3.43 3.27
CA GLY A 48 -7.84 2.41 4.22
C GLY A 48 -7.15 1.06 4.03
N SER A 49 -7.47 0.10 4.90
CA SER A 49 -6.97 -1.27 4.82
C SER A 49 -7.53 -2.00 3.60
N ALA A 50 -6.72 -2.84 2.97
CA ALA A 50 -7.08 -3.67 1.82
C ALA A 50 -6.95 -5.19 2.12
N PRO A 51 -7.79 -5.76 3.00
CA PRO A 51 -7.66 -7.15 3.45
C PRO A 51 -8.10 -8.21 2.43
N ASP A 52 -8.99 -7.90 1.49
CA ASP A 52 -9.75 -8.91 0.72
C ASP A 52 -9.36 -9.03 -0.76
N MET A 53 -8.25 -8.43 -1.21
CA MET A 53 -7.91 -8.54 -2.64
C MET A 53 -7.15 -9.82 -2.93
N PRO A 54 -7.68 -10.72 -3.80
CA PRO A 54 -6.95 -11.91 -4.18
C PRO A 54 -5.64 -11.49 -4.84
N TYR A 55 -4.53 -12.03 -4.35
CA TYR A 55 -3.25 -11.99 -5.05
C TYR A 55 -3.45 -12.72 -6.38
N SER A 56 -3.86 -12.01 -7.42
CA SER A 56 -3.72 -12.50 -8.78
C SER A 56 -2.43 -11.90 -9.32
N GLU A 57 -1.33 -12.58 -9.04
CA GLU A 57 -0.16 -12.52 -9.91
C GLU A 57 -0.66 -12.93 -11.31
N LEU A 58 -0.76 -11.96 -12.22
CA LEU A 58 -0.85 -12.30 -13.64
C LEU A 58 0.54 -12.81 -14.02
N GLU A 59 0.73 -14.13 -13.92
CA GLU A 59 1.82 -14.82 -14.60
C GLU A 59 1.60 -14.66 -16.11
N VAL A 60 2.53 -13.99 -16.80
CA VAL A 60 2.56 -13.85 -18.27
C VAL A 60 3.80 -14.54 -18.81
#